data_AF-A0A177AUR3-F1
#
_entry.id   AF-A0A177AUR3-F1
#
_cell.length_a   1.000
_cell.length_b   1.000
_cell.length_c   1.000
_cell.angle_alpha   90.00
_cell.angle_beta   90.00
_cell.angle_gamma   90.00
#
_symmetry.space_group_name_H-M   'P 1'
#
loop_
_entity.id
_entity.type
_entity.pdbx_description
1 polymer ?
#
loop_
_entity_poly.entity_id
_entity_poly.type
_entity_poly.pdbx_seq_one_letter_code
_entity_poly.pdbx_strand_id
1 'polypeptide(L)'
;MTDTNEIDIKKYTNDRIKVLEIRKEHRTILNENYNENVLKKLQSNVKKNTTFVRKLKNISESNIDGLLSDLTKINLSKYTSELADAVLKTKLKSSDLNHVVKVCVYIKKWYPTFGQELFKEMIKHFNDYLNTEKIGKFYIEFRLYHELILNGVFPFQDSIKQSLKYFKAMMTNINSDIIKYLHVLTSFTKHFSMDFMHILSKSLNTTNTDHLKDDIITKNIVSVYVGIFSKYFTILEKFFERQTKYLTDEKQRNQNSLKVKGEIYKNHLEHYEQSKRDHEKYLTYINQIAENFDKNKIVYKEEMLEEEELFMPPTFTTKDGKVSVFEDDNQRTFYEDIPDIPTKYIIVKPKKNSKEKPTELENKIDSNGSISKNCDNHSTECTDDSDSNALTKSKKLNFEGFDDFLGSLSKFINRDLIDKAAIDFMVKYNSKKNRKELIRIFLTVKWSRIDLLPFYSRFVCIINKAHTDILKSMIKSLIATFHYHVKSRDQLHLDQKLKTVRFIGELVKFKLYPLNEVMNHIK
;
A
#
# COMPACT_ATOMS: atom_id res chain seq x y z
N MET A 1 -27.03 -9.70 28.46
CA MET A 1 -25.68 -10.14 28.03
C MET A 1 -25.13 -11.30 28.86
N THR A 2 -25.79 -11.73 29.95
CA THR A 2 -25.33 -12.81 30.83
C THR A 2 -25.67 -14.21 30.33
N ASP A 3 -26.88 -14.42 29.80
CA ASP A 3 -27.36 -15.78 29.46
C ASP A 3 -26.67 -16.39 28.24
N THR A 4 -26.30 -15.57 27.24
CA THR A 4 -25.62 -16.02 26.03
C THR A 4 -24.21 -16.52 26.32
N ASN A 5 -23.46 -15.80 27.17
CA ASN A 5 -22.13 -16.20 27.60
C ASN A 5 -22.17 -17.50 28.41
N GLU A 6 -23.19 -17.70 29.25
CA GLU A 6 -23.31 -18.92 30.04
C GLU A 6 -23.59 -20.17 29.17
N ILE A 7 -24.40 -20.01 28.11
CA ILE A 7 -24.67 -21.06 27.14
C ILE A 7 -23.39 -21.41 26.36
N ASP A 8 -22.62 -20.42 25.93
CA ASP A 8 -21.37 -20.61 25.19
C ASP A 8 -20.30 -21.30 26.04
N ILE A 9 -20.20 -20.94 27.33
CA ILE A 9 -19.30 -21.59 28.29
C ILE A 9 -19.69 -23.06 28.47
N LYS A 10 -20.97 -23.36 28.73
CA LYS A 10 -21.44 -24.75 28.91
C LYS A 10 -21.19 -25.60 27.67
N LYS A 11 -21.45 -25.05 26.49
CA LYS A 11 -21.19 -25.73 25.21
C LYS A 11 -19.70 -26.04 25.04
N TYR A 12 -18.83 -25.05 25.22
CA TYR A 12 -17.38 -25.23 25.13
C TYR A 12 -16.88 -26.31 26.10
N THR A 13 -17.30 -26.23 27.38
CA THR A 13 -16.91 -27.19 28.42
C THR A 13 -17.32 -28.61 28.04
N ASN A 14 -18.56 -28.82 27.60
CA ASN A 14 -19.05 -30.13 27.18
C ASN A 14 -18.29 -30.68 25.97
N ASP A 15 -18.07 -29.85 24.95
CA ASP A 15 -17.32 -30.26 23.75
C ASP A 15 -15.87 -30.60 24.10
N ARG A 16 -15.26 -29.86 25.02
CA ARG A 16 -13.89 -30.10 25.50
C ARG A 16 -13.79 -31.41 26.28
N ILE A 17 -14.71 -31.69 27.18
CA ILE A 17 -14.75 -32.95 27.94
C ILE A 17 -14.83 -34.14 26.98
N LYS A 18 -15.72 -34.09 25.98
CA LYS A 18 -15.82 -35.13 24.95
C LYS A 18 -14.51 -35.35 24.20
N VAL A 19 -13.80 -34.27 23.84
CA VAL A 19 -12.48 -34.37 23.19
C VAL A 19 -11.46 -35.08 24.08
N LEU A 20 -11.43 -34.76 25.38
CA LEU A 20 -10.53 -35.42 26.34
C LEU A 20 -10.88 -36.90 26.53
N GLU A 21 -12.15 -37.24 26.61
CA GLU A 21 -12.62 -38.63 26.70
C GLU A 21 -12.20 -39.44 25.47
N ILE A 22 -12.42 -38.92 24.26
CA ILE A 22 -12.00 -39.57 23.01
C ILE A 22 -10.48 -39.78 22.98
N ARG A 23 -9.69 -38.76 23.38
CA ARG A 23 -8.23 -38.89 23.44
C ARG A 23 -7.78 -39.93 24.46
N LYS A 24 -8.43 -39.99 25.63
CA LYS A 24 -8.19 -41.03 26.65
C LYS A 24 -8.51 -42.42 26.11
N GLU A 25 -9.65 -42.59 25.43
CA GLU A 25 -10.03 -43.84 24.78
C GLU A 25 -8.99 -44.26 23.73
N HIS A 26 -8.60 -43.36 22.83
CA HIS A 26 -7.58 -43.63 21.81
C HIS A 26 -6.25 -44.07 22.43
N ARG A 27 -5.77 -43.41 23.48
CA ARG A 27 -4.53 -43.82 24.18
C ARG A 27 -4.67 -45.17 24.86
N THR A 28 -5.83 -45.49 25.43
CA THR A 28 -6.12 -46.82 25.99
C THR A 28 -6.06 -47.89 24.89
N ILE A 29 -6.69 -47.66 23.74
CA ILE A 29 -6.65 -48.56 22.58
C ILE A 29 -5.20 -48.84 22.14
N LEU A 30 -4.34 -47.82 22.15
CA LEU A 30 -2.93 -47.96 21.75
C LEU A 30 -2.07 -48.71 22.78
N ASN A 31 -2.51 -48.78 24.03
CA ASN A 31 -1.84 -49.53 25.10
C ASN A 31 -2.30 -51.00 25.17
N GLU A 32 -3.32 -51.40 24.43
CA GLU A 32 -3.73 -52.81 24.34
C GLU A 32 -2.60 -53.66 23.73
N ASN A 33 -2.38 -54.86 24.29
CA ASN A 33 -1.27 -55.72 23.90
C ASN A 33 -1.31 -56.08 22.40
N TYR A 34 -0.32 -55.56 21.66
CA TYR A 34 -0.07 -55.94 20.28
C TYR A 34 0.20 -57.45 20.18
N ASN A 35 -0.57 -58.14 19.33
CA ASN A 35 -0.43 -59.58 19.13
C ASN A 35 -0.14 -59.90 17.66
N GLU A 36 1.14 -60.11 17.33
CA GLU A 36 1.60 -60.46 15.99
C GLU A 36 0.91 -61.69 15.39
N ASN A 37 0.47 -62.63 16.24
CA ASN A 37 -0.18 -63.84 15.77
C ASN A 37 -1.56 -63.58 15.16
N VAL A 38 -2.21 -62.47 15.51
CA VAL A 38 -3.45 -62.03 14.86
C VAL A 38 -3.17 -61.57 13.43
N LEU A 39 -2.08 -60.83 13.21
CA LEU A 39 -1.70 -60.35 11.88
C LEU A 39 -1.40 -61.48 10.89
N LYS A 40 -0.84 -62.61 11.36
CA LYS A 40 -0.56 -63.79 10.53
C LYS A 40 -1.84 -64.44 9.96
N LYS A 41 -2.99 -64.23 10.60
CA LYS A 41 -4.29 -64.75 10.14
C LYS A 41 -5.01 -63.84 9.14
N LEU A 42 -4.52 -62.61 8.96
CA LEU A 42 -5.12 -61.63 8.06
C LEU A 42 -4.72 -61.87 6.60
N GLN A 43 -5.58 -61.44 5.67
CA GLN A 43 -5.35 -61.65 4.26
C GLN A 43 -4.25 -60.73 3.73
N SER A 44 -3.15 -61.31 3.24
CA SER A 44 -2.09 -60.57 2.55
C SER A 44 -2.33 -60.62 1.03
N ASN A 45 -3.11 -59.67 0.53
CA ASN A 45 -3.42 -59.56 -0.90
C ASN A 45 -3.00 -58.19 -1.43
N VAL A 46 -2.03 -58.17 -2.34
CA VAL A 46 -1.47 -56.96 -2.93
C VAL A 46 -2.55 -56.04 -3.51
N LYS A 47 -3.56 -56.58 -4.23
CA LYS A 47 -4.64 -55.77 -4.79
C LYS A 47 -5.48 -55.10 -3.71
N LYS A 48 -5.81 -55.82 -2.63
CA LYS A 48 -6.59 -55.28 -1.50
C LYS A 48 -5.79 -54.23 -0.73
N ASN A 49 -4.51 -54.51 -0.46
CA ASN A 49 -3.61 -53.60 0.25
C ASN A 49 -3.39 -52.29 -0.53
N THR A 50 -3.08 -52.37 -1.82
CA THR A 50 -2.93 -51.18 -2.68
C THR A 50 -4.25 -50.39 -2.80
N THR A 51 -5.39 -51.08 -2.81
CA THR A 51 -6.71 -50.43 -2.81
C THR A 51 -6.96 -49.70 -1.49
N PHE A 52 -6.61 -50.30 -0.36
CA PHE A 52 -6.71 -49.66 0.95
C PHE A 52 -5.84 -48.40 1.04
N VAL A 53 -4.56 -48.48 0.64
CA VAL A 53 -3.66 -47.32 0.57
C VAL A 53 -4.25 -46.20 -0.31
N ARG A 54 -4.90 -46.54 -1.43
CA ARG A 54 -5.57 -45.55 -2.28
C ARG A 54 -6.76 -44.89 -1.58
N LYS A 55 -7.59 -45.67 -0.86
CA LYS A 55 -8.74 -45.15 -0.09
C LYS A 55 -8.29 -44.16 0.99
N LEU A 56 -7.13 -44.40 1.64
CA LEU A 56 -6.60 -43.51 2.66
C LEU A 56 -6.30 -42.09 2.17
N LYS A 57 -6.06 -41.86 0.88
CA LYS A 57 -5.81 -40.52 0.34
C LYS A 57 -7.04 -39.59 0.39
N ASN A 58 -8.21 -40.12 0.76
CA ASN A 58 -9.43 -39.34 0.87
C ASN A 58 -10.30 -39.89 2.01
N ILE A 59 -9.96 -39.59 3.26
CA ILE A 59 -10.73 -40.00 4.44
C ILE A 59 -11.88 -39.01 4.66
N SER A 60 -13.09 -39.54 4.82
CA SER A 60 -14.31 -38.76 5.09
C SER A 60 -15.26 -39.55 5.99
N GLU A 61 -16.26 -38.88 6.53
CA GLU A 61 -17.32 -39.51 7.34
C GLU A 61 -17.99 -40.69 6.61
N SER A 62 -18.23 -40.56 5.30
CA SER A 62 -18.90 -41.59 4.50
C SER A 62 -18.08 -42.88 4.27
N ASN A 63 -16.77 -42.87 4.51
CA ASN A 63 -15.92 -44.02 4.21
C ASN A 63 -15.11 -44.55 5.40
N ILE A 64 -15.19 -43.88 6.55
CA ILE A 64 -14.42 -44.26 7.74
C ILE A 64 -14.76 -45.68 8.22
N ASP A 65 -16.04 -46.04 8.30
CA ASP A 65 -16.44 -47.37 8.78
C ASP A 65 -15.95 -48.48 7.85
N GLY A 66 -15.94 -48.23 6.54
CA GLY A 66 -15.36 -49.11 5.54
C GLY A 66 -13.85 -49.28 5.73
N LEU A 67 -13.12 -48.19 5.99
CA LEU A 67 -11.68 -48.23 6.28
C LEU A 67 -11.37 -49.00 7.58
N LEU A 68 -12.11 -48.74 8.66
CA LEU A 68 -11.93 -49.43 9.93
C LEU A 68 -12.24 -50.93 9.81
N SER A 69 -13.30 -51.30 9.08
CA SER A 69 -13.60 -52.70 8.75
C SER A 69 -12.46 -53.34 7.95
N ASP A 70 -11.95 -52.67 6.90
CA ASP A 70 -10.89 -53.20 6.06
C ASP A 70 -9.61 -53.48 6.89
N LEU A 71 -9.24 -52.60 7.84
CA LEU A 71 -8.08 -52.78 8.74
C LEU A 71 -8.12 -54.09 9.54
N THR A 72 -9.30 -54.59 9.88
CA THR A 72 -9.45 -55.86 10.62
C THR A 72 -9.33 -57.10 9.75
N LYS A 73 -9.26 -56.95 8.43
CA LYS A 73 -9.34 -58.05 7.45
C LYS A 73 -8.04 -58.27 6.67
N ILE A 74 -7.26 -57.21 6.46
CA ILE A 74 -6.08 -57.22 5.58
C ILE A 74 -4.77 -57.03 6.35
N ASN A 75 -3.71 -57.69 5.90
CA ASN A 75 -2.37 -57.52 6.47
C ASN A 75 -1.59 -56.43 5.71
N LEU A 76 -1.32 -55.31 6.37
CA LEU A 76 -0.58 -54.16 5.83
C LEU A 76 0.85 -54.02 6.41
N SER A 77 1.41 -55.05 7.06
CA SER A 77 2.72 -54.95 7.71
C SER A 77 3.85 -54.54 6.74
N LYS A 78 3.71 -54.87 5.44
CA LYS A 78 4.67 -54.48 4.39
C LYS A 78 4.40 -53.11 3.75
N TYR A 79 3.35 -52.41 4.17
CA TYR A 79 2.85 -51.18 3.55
C TYR A 79 2.93 -49.97 4.50
N THR A 80 3.62 -50.09 5.65
CA THR A 80 3.60 -49.06 6.70
C THR A 80 4.07 -47.69 6.22
N SER A 81 5.07 -47.64 5.34
CA SER A 81 5.57 -46.38 4.76
C SER A 81 4.60 -45.82 3.71
N GLU A 82 3.95 -46.68 2.91
CA GLU A 82 2.90 -46.27 1.97
C GLU A 82 1.63 -45.78 2.67
N LEU A 83 1.30 -46.35 3.83
CA LEU A 83 0.22 -45.85 4.68
C LEU A 83 0.54 -44.44 5.19
N ALA A 84 1.78 -44.22 5.66
CA ALA A 84 2.24 -42.91 6.12
C ALA A 84 2.17 -41.86 4.98
N ASP A 85 2.68 -42.20 3.79
CA ASP A 85 2.61 -41.35 2.60
C ASP A 85 1.16 -41.04 2.17
N ALA A 86 0.27 -42.04 2.24
CA ALA A 86 -1.13 -41.87 1.89
C ALA A 86 -1.86 -40.92 2.85
N VAL A 87 -1.60 -41.04 4.16
CA VAL A 87 -2.15 -40.13 5.18
C VAL A 87 -1.64 -38.70 4.94
N LEU A 88 -0.35 -38.53 4.67
CA LEU A 88 0.22 -37.21 4.38
C LEU A 88 -0.41 -36.55 3.15
N LYS A 89 -0.69 -37.34 2.10
CA LYS A 89 -1.32 -36.88 0.85
C LYS A 89 -2.85 -36.76 0.94
N THR A 90 -3.43 -36.98 2.11
CA THR A 90 -4.88 -36.89 2.28
C THR A 90 -5.36 -35.47 2.08
N LYS A 91 -6.47 -35.31 1.36
CA LYS A 91 -7.12 -33.99 1.23
C LYS A 91 -7.78 -33.61 2.56
N LEU A 92 -7.06 -32.90 3.42
CA LEU A 92 -7.55 -32.49 4.73
C LEU A 92 -8.60 -31.37 4.63
N LYS A 93 -9.70 -31.56 5.36
CA LYS A 93 -10.69 -30.55 5.72
C LYS A 93 -10.89 -30.55 7.23
N SER A 94 -11.35 -29.43 7.79
CA SER A 94 -11.54 -29.34 9.25
C SER A 94 -12.63 -30.30 9.76
N SER A 95 -13.61 -30.67 8.94
CA SER A 95 -14.64 -31.67 9.27
C SER A 95 -14.10 -33.09 9.35
N ASP A 96 -13.05 -33.37 8.58
CA ASP A 96 -12.53 -34.73 8.41
C ASP A 96 -11.38 -35.04 9.38
N LEU A 97 -10.87 -34.03 10.11
CA LEU A 97 -9.66 -34.17 10.92
C LEU A 97 -9.81 -35.23 12.02
N ASN A 98 -10.95 -35.28 12.71
CA ASN A 98 -11.22 -36.31 13.71
C ASN A 98 -11.27 -37.71 13.11
N HIS A 99 -11.82 -37.85 11.89
CA HIS A 99 -11.86 -39.10 11.15
C HIS A 99 -10.45 -39.58 10.78
N VAL A 100 -9.59 -38.67 10.31
CA VAL A 100 -8.18 -38.96 10.00
C VAL A 100 -7.43 -39.43 11.25
N VAL A 101 -7.60 -38.73 12.38
CA VAL A 101 -6.98 -39.11 13.67
C VAL A 101 -7.43 -40.51 14.09
N LYS A 102 -8.74 -40.80 14.05
CA LYS A 102 -9.28 -42.12 14.41
C LYS A 102 -8.67 -43.23 13.54
N VAL A 103 -8.60 -43.03 12.21
CA VAL A 103 -7.96 -43.99 11.32
C VAL A 103 -6.48 -44.20 11.68
N CYS A 104 -5.72 -43.12 11.95
CA CYS A 104 -4.32 -43.22 12.36
C CYS A 104 -4.12 -43.98 13.67
N VAL A 105 -5.01 -43.79 14.66
CA VAL A 105 -5.00 -44.54 15.94
C VAL A 105 -5.17 -46.03 15.67
N TYR A 106 -6.16 -46.42 14.85
CA TYR A 106 -6.38 -47.82 14.52
C TYR A 106 -5.25 -48.42 13.67
N ILE A 107 -4.67 -47.68 12.73
CA ILE A 107 -3.47 -48.13 12.00
C ILE A 107 -2.32 -48.37 12.99
N LYS A 108 -2.04 -47.43 13.89
CA LYS A 108 -0.97 -47.54 14.89
C LYS A 108 -1.18 -48.72 15.84
N LYS A 109 -2.43 -48.99 16.25
CA LYS A 109 -2.81 -50.16 17.06
C LYS A 109 -2.33 -51.46 16.42
N TRP A 110 -2.58 -51.62 15.13
CA TRP A 110 -2.21 -52.82 14.37
C TRP A 110 -0.75 -52.82 13.91
N TYR A 111 -0.14 -51.65 13.72
CA TYR A 111 1.20 -51.48 13.16
C TYR A 111 2.01 -50.49 14.00
N PRO A 112 2.72 -50.96 15.05
CA PRO A 112 3.41 -50.08 16.00
C PRO A 112 4.46 -49.14 15.37
N THR A 113 5.08 -49.52 14.25
CA THR A 113 6.07 -48.67 13.56
C THR A 113 5.45 -47.52 12.77
N PHE A 114 4.15 -47.58 12.44
CA PHE A 114 3.46 -46.58 11.61
C PHE A 114 3.62 -45.15 12.13
N GLY A 115 3.45 -44.93 13.44
CA GLY A 115 3.56 -43.60 14.04
C GLY A 115 4.94 -42.96 13.87
N GLN A 116 6.02 -43.77 13.89
CA GLN A 116 7.39 -43.27 13.69
C GLN A 116 7.64 -42.93 12.21
N GLU A 117 7.15 -43.77 11.29
CA GLU A 117 7.23 -43.53 9.85
C GLU A 117 6.47 -42.26 9.44
N LEU A 118 5.22 -42.11 9.90
CA LEU A 118 4.41 -40.92 9.61
C LEU A 118 5.03 -39.66 10.21
N PHE A 119 5.56 -39.73 11.44
CA PHE A 119 6.25 -38.61 12.06
C PHE A 119 7.45 -38.14 11.22
N LYS A 120 8.29 -39.08 10.78
CA LYS A 120 9.46 -38.81 9.95
C LYS A 120 9.08 -38.15 8.63
N GLU A 121 8.04 -38.64 7.96
CA GLU A 121 7.61 -38.10 6.67
C GLU A 121 6.95 -36.73 6.82
N MET A 122 6.15 -36.52 7.87
CA MET A 122 5.57 -35.20 8.18
C MET A 122 6.65 -34.15 8.47
N ILE A 123 7.74 -34.51 9.17
CA ILE A 123 8.83 -33.57 9.45
C ILE A 123 9.49 -33.08 8.16
N LYS A 124 9.75 -33.98 7.20
CA LYS A 124 10.33 -33.61 5.91
C LYS A 124 9.42 -32.62 5.20
N HIS A 125 8.14 -32.96 5.07
CA HIS A 125 7.12 -32.11 4.44
C HIS A 125 6.98 -30.74 5.13
N PHE A 126 7.07 -30.69 6.47
CA PHE A 126 6.99 -29.44 7.22
C PHE A 126 8.19 -28.53 7.04
N ASN A 127 9.38 -29.11 6.82
CA ASN A 127 10.57 -28.30 6.53
C ASN A 127 10.46 -27.58 5.18
N ASP A 128 9.76 -28.17 4.20
CA ASP A 128 9.52 -27.52 2.90
C ASP A 128 8.64 -26.26 3.05
N TYR A 129 7.67 -26.27 3.97
CA TYR A 129 6.86 -25.07 4.26
C TYR A 129 7.66 -23.92 4.88
N LEU A 130 8.70 -24.23 5.65
CA LEU A 130 9.58 -23.20 6.21
C LEU A 130 10.40 -22.51 5.12
N ASN A 131 10.75 -23.23 4.05
CA ASN A 131 11.61 -22.75 2.97
C ASN A 131 10.86 -22.13 1.77
N THR A 132 9.54 -22.33 1.67
CA THR A 132 8.71 -21.82 0.56
C THR A 132 8.03 -20.50 0.92
N GLU A 133 7.69 -19.62 -0.03
CA GLU A 133 6.98 -18.37 0.28
C GLU A 133 5.49 -18.58 0.64
N LYS A 134 4.86 -19.64 0.11
CA LYS A 134 3.42 -19.93 0.29
C LYS A 134 3.20 -21.07 1.28
N ILE A 135 2.58 -20.78 2.41
CA ILE A 135 2.26 -21.74 3.48
C ILE A 135 1.03 -22.61 3.20
N GLY A 136 0.15 -22.21 2.27
CA GLY A 136 -0.96 -23.05 1.81
C GLY A 136 -1.78 -23.68 2.93
N LYS A 137 -1.74 -25.02 3.03
CA LYS A 137 -2.53 -25.85 3.96
C LYS A 137 -1.80 -26.18 5.27
N PHE A 138 -0.63 -25.59 5.52
CA PHE A 138 0.17 -25.95 6.67
C PHE A 138 -0.57 -25.78 8.01
N TYR A 139 -1.48 -24.80 8.16
CA TYR A 139 -2.24 -24.59 9.40
C TYR A 139 -3.11 -25.79 9.82
N ILE A 140 -3.68 -26.53 8.85
CA ILE A 140 -4.53 -27.69 9.12
C ILE A 140 -3.70 -28.96 9.29
N GLU A 141 -2.60 -29.08 8.54
CA GLU A 141 -1.64 -30.17 8.70
C GLU A 141 -0.93 -30.08 10.06
N PHE A 142 -0.56 -28.87 10.49
CA PHE A 142 0.03 -28.60 11.80
C PHE A 142 -0.98 -28.83 12.93
N ARG A 143 -2.28 -28.61 12.68
CA ARG A 143 -3.35 -29.00 13.60
C ARG A 143 -3.45 -30.53 13.71
N LEU A 144 -3.46 -31.25 12.59
CA LEU A 144 -3.44 -32.71 12.57
C LEU A 144 -2.22 -33.25 13.33
N TYR A 145 -1.05 -32.65 13.12
CA TYR A 145 0.18 -33.02 13.83
C TYR A 145 0.01 -33.00 15.35
N HIS A 146 -0.56 -31.92 15.91
CA HIS A 146 -0.78 -31.82 17.37
C HIS A 146 -1.88 -32.75 17.86
N GLU A 147 -2.94 -32.99 17.09
CA GLU A 147 -3.91 -34.02 17.46
C GLU A 147 -3.28 -35.42 17.49
N LEU A 148 -2.40 -35.77 16.56
CA LEU A 148 -1.70 -37.05 16.57
C LEU A 148 -0.74 -37.21 17.77
N ILE A 149 -0.18 -36.10 18.28
CA ILE A 149 0.56 -36.10 19.55
C ILE A 149 -0.39 -36.41 20.70
N LEU A 150 -1.49 -35.67 20.80
CA LEU A 150 -2.42 -35.75 21.94
C LEU A 150 -3.15 -37.09 22.00
N ASN A 151 -3.38 -37.75 20.85
CA ASN A 151 -3.97 -39.08 20.76
C ASN A 151 -2.94 -40.23 20.88
N GLY A 152 -1.64 -39.93 21.08
CA GLY A 152 -0.60 -40.93 21.32
C GLY A 152 -0.09 -41.66 20.08
N VAL A 153 -0.43 -41.20 18.86
CA VAL A 153 0.06 -41.81 17.61
C VAL A 153 1.55 -41.54 17.43
N PHE A 154 2.00 -40.32 17.75
CA PHE A 154 3.39 -39.91 17.62
C PHE A 154 4.23 -40.11 18.88
N PRO A 155 5.56 -40.27 18.74
CA PRO A 155 6.48 -40.27 19.87
C PRO A 155 6.39 -38.93 20.62
N PHE A 156 5.84 -38.96 21.84
CA PHE A 156 5.44 -37.75 22.56
C PHE A 156 6.59 -36.75 22.75
N GLN A 157 7.70 -37.17 23.36
CA GLN A 157 8.80 -36.26 23.69
C GLN A 157 9.45 -35.63 22.46
N ASP A 158 9.72 -36.42 21.42
CA ASP A 158 10.35 -35.93 20.19
C ASP A 158 9.42 -34.99 19.42
N SER A 159 8.12 -35.26 19.44
CA SER A 159 7.13 -34.42 18.79
C SER A 159 6.96 -33.07 19.48
N ILE A 160 6.97 -33.04 20.82
CA ILE A 160 6.97 -31.77 21.57
C ILE A 160 8.24 -30.96 21.26
N LYS A 161 9.43 -31.59 21.31
CA LYS A 161 10.69 -30.91 20.97
C LYS A 161 10.65 -30.32 19.56
N GLN A 162 10.14 -31.08 18.59
CA GLN A 162 10.04 -30.64 17.20
C GLN A 162 8.98 -29.53 17.01
N SER A 163 7.82 -29.62 17.66
CA SER A 163 6.82 -28.54 17.71
C SER A 163 7.43 -27.22 18.18
N LEU A 164 8.17 -27.25 19.29
CA LEU A 164 8.87 -26.09 19.83
C LEU A 164 9.92 -25.53 18.85
N LYS A 165 10.61 -26.40 18.10
CA LYS A 165 11.55 -25.98 17.05
C LYS A 165 10.82 -25.24 15.92
N TYR A 166 9.66 -25.71 15.50
CA TYR A 166 8.85 -25.04 14.48
C TYR A 166 8.40 -23.65 14.94
N PHE A 167 7.88 -23.52 16.15
CA PHE A 167 7.54 -22.20 16.71
C PHE A 167 8.75 -21.29 16.80
N LYS A 168 9.93 -21.78 17.20
CA LYS A 168 11.14 -20.94 17.20
C LYS A 168 11.55 -20.48 15.79
N ALA A 169 11.51 -21.37 14.80
CA ALA A 169 11.83 -21.05 13.41
C ALA A 169 10.84 -20.04 12.80
N MET A 170 9.56 -20.15 13.14
CA MET A 170 8.54 -19.19 12.72
C MET A 170 8.70 -17.81 13.41
N MET A 171 9.49 -17.68 14.49
CA MET A 171 9.82 -16.40 15.14
C MET A 171 11.04 -15.69 14.52
N THR A 172 11.97 -16.41 13.90
CA THR A 172 13.32 -15.87 13.59
C THR A 172 13.35 -14.78 12.50
N ASN A 173 12.28 -14.59 11.71
CA ASN A 173 12.17 -13.53 10.70
C ASN A 173 11.01 -12.55 11.01
N ILE A 174 11.25 -11.65 11.96
CA ILE A 174 10.27 -10.72 12.54
C ILE A 174 9.69 -9.68 11.54
N ASN A 175 10.38 -9.42 10.42
CA ASN A 175 10.05 -8.28 9.54
C ASN A 175 9.28 -8.63 8.26
N SER A 176 9.45 -9.83 7.67
CA SER A 176 8.76 -10.23 6.43
C SER A 176 7.84 -11.45 6.61
N ASP A 177 8.26 -12.44 7.41
CA ASP A 177 7.66 -13.77 7.34
C ASP A 177 6.66 -14.04 8.46
N ILE A 178 6.60 -13.20 9.49
CA ILE A 178 5.67 -13.42 10.62
C ILE A 178 4.22 -13.43 10.14
N ILE A 179 3.91 -12.62 9.13
CA ILE A 179 2.60 -12.55 8.46
C ILE A 179 2.20 -13.91 7.89
N LYS A 180 3.17 -14.58 7.26
CA LYS A 180 3.02 -15.89 6.60
C LYS A 180 2.39 -16.88 7.58
N TYR A 181 2.87 -16.91 8.82
CA TYR A 181 2.49 -17.88 9.85
C TYR A 181 1.30 -17.45 10.72
N LEU A 182 0.72 -16.25 10.55
CA LEU A 182 -0.39 -15.75 11.37
C LEU A 182 -1.56 -16.73 11.43
N HIS A 183 -1.93 -17.32 10.30
CA HIS A 183 -3.04 -18.26 10.23
C HIS A 183 -2.72 -19.58 10.99
N VAL A 184 -1.46 -20.03 10.95
CA VAL A 184 -0.99 -21.21 11.70
C VAL A 184 -1.06 -20.94 13.21
N LEU A 185 -0.57 -19.78 13.65
CA LEU A 185 -0.60 -19.37 15.07
C LEU A 185 -2.03 -19.19 15.58
N THR A 186 -2.89 -18.59 14.77
CA THR A 186 -4.31 -18.42 15.10
C THR A 186 -5.01 -19.78 15.22
N SER A 187 -4.80 -20.68 14.25
CA SER A 187 -5.34 -22.05 14.29
C SER A 187 -4.85 -22.78 15.54
N PHE A 188 -3.56 -22.71 15.84
CA PHE A 188 -2.98 -23.40 16.99
C PHE A 188 -3.55 -22.88 18.31
N THR A 189 -3.56 -21.57 18.53
CA THR A 189 -4.11 -20.97 19.77
C THR A 189 -5.59 -21.29 19.93
N LYS A 190 -6.37 -21.21 18.84
CA LYS A 190 -7.80 -21.55 18.88
C LYS A 190 -8.06 -22.99 19.35
N HIS A 191 -7.27 -23.94 18.87
CA HIS A 191 -7.53 -25.36 19.10
C HIS A 191 -6.80 -25.95 20.30
N PHE A 192 -5.65 -25.38 20.68
CA PHE A 192 -4.75 -25.98 21.65
C PHE A 192 -4.29 -25.04 22.77
N SER A 193 -4.86 -23.83 22.92
CA SER A 193 -4.58 -22.98 24.08
C SER A 193 -4.82 -23.68 25.40
N MET A 194 -5.95 -24.39 25.52
CA MET A 194 -6.25 -25.13 26.75
C MET A 194 -5.35 -26.36 26.93
N ASP A 195 -4.87 -26.97 25.84
CA ASP A 195 -3.98 -28.13 25.88
C ASP A 195 -2.55 -27.76 26.32
N PHE A 196 -1.89 -26.87 25.57
CA PHE A 196 -0.47 -26.59 25.76
C PHE A 196 -0.19 -25.35 26.60
N MET A 197 -1.19 -24.51 26.89
CA MET A 197 -0.98 -23.25 27.61
C MET A 197 -1.86 -23.13 28.86
N HIS A 198 -2.86 -24.01 29.03
CA HIS A 198 -3.85 -23.94 30.10
C HIS A 198 -4.53 -22.56 30.21
N ILE A 199 -4.68 -21.88 29.06
CA ILE A 199 -5.32 -20.57 28.95
C ILE A 199 -6.68 -20.77 28.29
N LEU A 200 -7.70 -20.17 28.90
CA LEU A 200 -9.01 -20.00 28.29
C LEU A 200 -9.13 -18.61 27.70
N SER A 201 -9.97 -18.49 26.68
CA SER A 201 -10.32 -17.18 26.17
C SER A 201 -11.03 -16.34 27.24
N LYS A 202 -10.82 -15.02 27.22
CA LYS A 202 -11.52 -14.06 28.10
C LYS A 202 -13.03 -14.23 28.11
N SER A 203 -13.61 -14.63 26.97
CA SER A 203 -15.05 -14.88 26.84
C SER A 203 -15.54 -16.11 27.64
N LEU A 204 -14.62 -17.00 28.05
CA LEU A 204 -14.91 -18.28 28.69
C LEU A 204 -14.49 -18.35 30.17
N ASN A 205 -14.25 -17.20 30.81
CA ASN A 205 -13.74 -17.09 32.18
C ASN A 205 -14.50 -17.97 33.19
N THR A 206 -13.93 -19.13 33.50
CA THR A 206 -14.44 -20.12 34.46
C THR A 206 -13.39 -20.34 35.54
N THR A 207 -13.83 -20.43 36.80
CA THR A 207 -12.95 -20.44 37.98
C THR A 207 -12.29 -21.79 38.25
N ASN A 208 -12.88 -22.89 37.79
CA ASN A 208 -12.31 -24.24 37.91
C ASN A 208 -12.12 -24.86 36.52
N THR A 209 -10.85 -24.98 36.10
CA THR A 209 -10.48 -25.47 34.76
C THR A 209 -9.70 -26.78 34.80
N ASP A 210 -9.51 -27.38 35.99
CA ASP A 210 -8.66 -28.57 36.13
C ASP A 210 -9.18 -29.77 35.33
N HIS A 211 -10.51 -29.94 35.29
CA HIS A 211 -11.17 -30.99 34.51
C HIS A 211 -11.08 -30.82 32.98
N LEU A 212 -10.57 -29.68 32.49
CA LEU A 212 -10.41 -29.37 31.07
C LEU A 212 -8.98 -29.57 30.56
N LYS A 213 -8.06 -29.97 31.45
CA LYS A 213 -6.64 -30.20 31.15
C LYS A 213 -6.43 -31.65 30.71
N ASP A 214 -5.51 -31.87 29.78
CA ASP A 214 -5.10 -33.22 29.39
C ASP A 214 -3.91 -33.65 30.26
N ASP A 215 -4.04 -34.78 30.95
CA ASP A 215 -3.09 -35.28 31.95
C ASP A 215 -1.69 -35.55 31.38
N ILE A 216 -1.58 -35.74 30.06
CA ILE A 216 -0.30 -35.98 29.38
C ILE A 216 0.57 -34.72 29.27
N ILE A 217 -0.02 -33.52 29.37
CA ILE A 217 0.71 -32.26 29.27
C ILE A 217 1.16 -31.82 30.67
N THR A 218 2.47 -31.87 30.89
CA THR A 218 3.08 -31.47 32.18
C THR A 218 3.15 -29.95 32.32
N LYS A 219 3.19 -29.46 33.57
CA LYS A 219 3.39 -28.03 33.88
C LYS A 219 4.64 -27.43 33.25
N ASN A 220 5.71 -28.22 33.09
CA ASN A 220 6.93 -27.76 32.43
C ASN A 220 6.70 -27.48 30.93
N ILE A 221 6.01 -28.39 30.23
CA ILE A 221 5.62 -28.18 28.83
C ILE A 221 4.79 -26.90 28.72
N VAL A 222 3.78 -26.74 29.59
CA VAL A 222 2.93 -25.55 29.61
C VAL A 222 3.73 -24.26 29.76
N SER A 223 4.64 -24.21 30.74
CA SER A 223 5.49 -23.04 30.97
C SER A 223 6.31 -22.66 29.72
N VAL A 224 6.85 -23.65 29.01
CA VAL A 224 7.64 -23.40 27.78
C VAL A 224 6.77 -22.84 26.66
N TYR A 225 5.58 -23.40 26.42
CA TYR A 225 4.66 -22.89 25.40
C TYR A 225 4.16 -21.48 25.74
N VAL A 226 3.74 -21.24 26.99
CA VAL A 226 3.34 -19.90 27.46
C VAL A 226 4.47 -18.89 27.27
N GLY A 227 5.72 -19.24 27.58
CA GLY A 227 6.87 -18.38 27.38
C GLY A 227 7.14 -18.05 25.91
N ILE A 228 6.97 -19.01 25.00
CA ILE A 228 7.10 -18.79 23.55
C ILE A 228 5.98 -17.90 23.03
N PHE A 229 4.72 -18.20 23.36
CA PHE A 229 3.57 -17.45 22.87
C PHE A 229 3.50 -16.03 23.43
N SER A 230 3.97 -15.81 24.66
CA SER A 230 4.14 -14.47 25.21
C SER A 230 5.13 -13.64 24.40
N LYS A 231 6.28 -14.23 24.03
CA LYS A 231 7.27 -13.57 23.16
C LYS A 231 6.70 -13.28 21.78
N TYR A 232 5.96 -14.24 21.20
CA TYR A 232 5.27 -14.05 19.93
C TYR A 232 4.31 -12.86 19.97
N PHE A 233 3.50 -12.75 21.01
CA PHE A 233 2.52 -11.69 21.12
C PHE A 233 3.20 -10.31 21.15
N THR A 234 4.25 -10.15 21.96
CA THR A 234 5.04 -8.90 21.98
C THR A 234 5.68 -8.57 20.64
N ILE A 235 6.13 -9.57 19.89
CA ILE A 235 6.66 -9.37 18.53
C ILE A 235 5.55 -8.94 17.57
N LEU A 236 4.36 -9.55 17.66
CA LEU A 236 3.19 -9.23 16.85
C LEU A 236 2.68 -7.82 17.12
N GLU A 237 2.64 -7.37 18.39
CA GLU A 237 2.29 -5.99 18.76
C GLU A 237 3.23 -4.99 18.08
N LYS A 238 4.55 -5.15 18.25
CA LYS A 238 5.55 -4.28 17.62
C LYS A 238 5.53 -4.34 16.10
N PHE A 239 5.20 -5.49 15.52
CA PHE A 239 5.01 -5.63 14.08
C PHE A 239 3.79 -4.81 13.63
N PHE A 240 2.66 -4.95 14.32
CA PHE A 240 1.43 -4.26 13.97
C PHE A 240 1.54 -2.75 14.13
N GLU A 241 2.21 -2.26 15.18
CA GLU A 241 2.54 -0.83 15.36
C GLU A 241 3.30 -0.27 14.16
N ARG A 242 4.33 -0.98 13.68
CA ARG A 242 5.11 -0.57 12.50
C ARG A 242 4.28 -0.57 11.22
N GLN A 243 3.42 -1.57 11.03
CA GLN A 243 2.50 -1.61 9.89
C GLN A 243 1.47 -0.48 9.95
N THR A 244 0.97 -0.16 11.13
CA THR A 244 0.05 0.97 11.36
C THR A 244 0.72 2.29 10.97
N LYS A 245 1.96 2.49 11.42
CA LYS A 245 2.75 3.67 11.05
C LYS A 245 2.97 3.75 9.54
N TYR A 246 3.36 2.65 8.90
CA TYR A 246 3.55 2.60 7.44
C TYR A 246 2.29 3.00 6.68
N LEU A 247 1.13 2.45 7.07
CA LEU A 247 -0.17 2.77 6.44
C LEU A 247 -0.53 4.26 6.64
N THR A 248 -0.24 4.80 7.82
CA THR A 248 -0.46 6.23 8.14
C THR A 248 0.45 7.14 7.30
N ASP A 249 1.73 6.79 7.18
CA ASP A 249 2.70 7.53 6.35
C ASP A 249 2.34 7.47 4.86
N GLU A 250 1.77 6.35 4.39
CA GLU A 250 1.28 6.21 3.02
C GLU A 250 0.02 7.05 2.77
N LYS A 251 -0.93 7.05 3.70
CA LYS A 251 -2.11 7.94 3.68
C LYS A 251 -1.68 9.40 3.58
N GLN A 252 -0.73 9.83 4.42
CA GLN A 252 -0.22 11.19 4.42
C GLN A 252 0.48 11.55 3.10
N ARG A 253 1.28 10.63 2.51
CA ARG A 253 1.92 10.83 1.21
C ARG A 253 0.90 10.99 0.07
N ASN A 254 -0.16 10.19 0.09
CA ASN A 254 -1.24 10.29 -0.89
C ASN A 254 -1.99 11.62 -0.76
N GLN A 255 -2.30 12.04 0.46
CA GLN A 255 -2.90 13.35 0.72
C GLN A 255 -1.99 14.51 0.30
N ASN A 256 -0.70 14.46 0.61
CA ASN A 256 0.25 15.48 0.17
C ASN A 256 0.36 15.54 -1.36
N SER A 257 0.32 14.39 -2.05
CA SER A 257 0.30 14.35 -3.51
C SER A 257 -0.96 15.01 -4.08
N LEU A 258 -2.11 14.74 -3.46
CA LEU A 258 -3.37 15.40 -3.81
C LEU A 258 -3.29 16.92 -3.58
N LYS A 259 -2.72 17.37 -2.45
CA LYS A 259 -2.53 18.80 -2.12
C LYS A 259 -1.60 19.51 -3.12
N VAL A 260 -0.46 18.91 -3.46
CA VAL A 260 0.56 19.56 -4.31
C VAL A 260 0.24 19.45 -5.80
N LYS A 261 -0.24 18.29 -6.25
CA LYS A 261 -0.41 17.99 -7.69
C LYS A 261 -1.85 18.07 -8.16
N GLY A 262 -2.82 18.00 -7.25
CA GLY A 262 -4.25 17.92 -7.56
C GLY A 262 -4.72 16.51 -7.96
N GLU A 263 -3.82 15.52 -7.97
CA GLU A 263 -4.10 14.15 -8.36
C GLU A 263 -3.26 13.14 -7.56
N ILE A 264 -3.79 11.94 -7.40
CA ILE A 264 -3.07 10.77 -6.86
C ILE A 264 -2.97 9.76 -7.99
N TYR A 265 -1.77 9.26 -8.28
CA TYR A 265 -1.61 8.21 -9.29
C TYR A 265 -2.39 6.96 -8.88
N LYS A 266 -3.12 6.38 -9.83
CA LYS A 266 -3.95 5.18 -9.63
C LYS A 266 -3.20 4.04 -8.93
N ASN A 267 -1.95 3.79 -9.31
CA ASN A 267 -1.13 2.73 -8.69
C ASN A 267 -0.88 2.96 -7.19
N HIS A 268 -0.72 4.20 -6.74
CA HIS A 268 -0.52 4.50 -5.31
C HIS A 268 -1.82 4.34 -4.52
N LEU A 269 -2.96 4.69 -5.13
CA LEU A 269 -4.27 4.46 -4.52
C LEU A 269 -4.54 2.95 -4.39
N GLU A 270 -4.30 2.17 -5.45
CA GLU A 270 -4.46 0.71 -5.42
C GLU A 270 -3.54 0.05 -4.39
N HIS A 271 -2.29 0.50 -4.28
CA HIS A 271 -1.34 0.00 -3.29
C HIS A 271 -1.78 0.32 -1.85
N TYR A 272 -2.24 1.53 -1.59
CA TYR A 272 -2.77 1.94 -0.28
C TYR A 272 -4.01 1.12 0.11
N GLU A 273 -4.96 0.96 -0.81
CA GLU A 273 -6.17 0.16 -0.60
C GLU A 273 -5.85 -1.32 -0.31
N GLN A 274 -4.85 -1.87 -1.01
CA GLN A 274 -4.38 -3.22 -0.74
C GLN A 274 -3.73 -3.33 0.65
N SER A 275 -2.86 -2.38 0.99
CA SER A 275 -2.18 -2.32 2.29
C SER A 275 -3.17 -2.14 3.44
N LYS A 276 -4.25 -1.37 3.24
CA LYS A 276 -5.36 -1.21 4.18
C LYS A 276 -6.10 -2.53 4.43
N ARG A 277 -6.47 -3.24 3.36
CA ARG A 277 -7.12 -4.57 3.47
C ARG A 277 -6.24 -5.59 4.20
N ASP A 278 -4.96 -5.61 3.89
CA ASP A 278 -4.01 -6.51 4.54
C ASP A 278 -3.84 -6.15 6.03
N HIS A 279 -3.80 -4.87 6.37
CA HIS A 279 -3.75 -4.37 7.74
C HIS A 279 -4.97 -4.83 8.57
N GLU A 280 -6.20 -4.68 8.05
CA GLU A 280 -7.44 -5.15 8.70
C GLU A 280 -7.45 -6.68 8.91
N LYS A 281 -6.97 -7.41 7.91
CA LYS A 281 -6.81 -8.87 7.99
C LYS A 281 -5.82 -9.28 9.07
N TYR A 282 -4.68 -8.59 9.19
CA TYR A 282 -3.69 -8.85 10.25
C TYR A 282 -4.25 -8.52 11.63
N LEU A 283 -4.96 -7.40 11.78
CA LEU A 283 -5.63 -7.02 13.01
C LEU A 283 -6.60 -8.12 13.48
N THR A 284 -7.37 -8.69 12.54
CA THR A 284 -8.29 -9.79 12.82
C THR A 284 -7.57 -11.00 13.38
N TYR A 285 -6.47 -11.45 12.75
CA TYR A 285 -5.69 -12.58 13.25
C TYR A 285 -5.03 -12.30 14.60
N ILE A 286 -4.42 -11.14 14.77
CA ILE A 286 -3.74 -10.77 16.02
C ILE A 286 -4.75 -10.67 17.17
N ASN A 287 -5.95 -10.13 16.92
CA ASN A 287 -7.00 -10.06 17.94
C ASN A 287 -7.59 -11.43 18.28
N GLN A 288 -7.69 -12.36 17.32
CA GLN A 288 -8.05 -13.75 17.61
C GLN A 288 -6.99 -14.44 18.46
N ILE A 289 -5.70 -14.24 18.15
CA ILE A 289 -4.60 -14.74 18.99
C ILE A 289 -4.64 -14.12 20.39
N ALA A 290 -4.85 -12.80 20.48
CA ALA A 290 -4.97 -12.09 21.75
C ALA A 290 -6.08 -12.68 22.60
N GLU A 291 -7.26 -12.88 22.01
CA GLU A 291 -8.42 -13.46 22.68
C GLU A 291 -8.18 -14.90 23.12
N ASN A 292 -7.52 -15.73 22.33
CA ASN A 292 -7.20 -17.12 22.66
C ASN A 292 -6.07 -17.27 23.71
N PHE A 293 -5.27 -16.22 23.91
CA PHE A 293 -4.13 -16.19 24.82
C PHE A 293 -4.34 -15.25 26.03
N ASP A 294 -5.58 -14.82 26.28
CA ASP A 294 -5.96 -13.94 27.38
C ASP A 294 -5.19 -12.59 27.41
N LYS A 295 -4.92 -12.03 26.23
CA LYS A 295 -4.33 -10.69 26.07
C LYS A 295 -5.39 -9.65 25.72
N ASN A 296 -5.02 -8.38 25.82
CA ASN A 296 -5.89 -7.30 25.39
C ASN A 296 -5.92 -7.25 23.86
N LYS A 297 -7.11 -7.04 23.29
CA LYS A 297 -7.25 -6.81 21.86
C LYS A 297 -6.58 -5.48 21.51
N ILE A 298 -5.88 -5.46 20.38
CA ILE A 298 -5.34 -4.24 19.79
C ILE A 298 -6.53 -3.48 19.19
N VAL A 299 -6.68 -2.21 19.58
CA VAL A 299 -7.69 -1.31 19.05
C VAL A 299 -7.00 -0.35 18.09
N TYR A 300 -7.33 -0.47 16.81
CA TYR A 300 -6.96 0.51 15.79
C TYR A 300 -8.19 1.36 15.48
N LYS A 301 -8.08 2.68 15.67
CA LYS A 301 -9.06 3.64 15.19
C LYS A 301 -8.40 4.44 14.08
N GLU A 302 -9.02 4.44 12.91
CA GLU A 302 -8.58 5.30 11.82
C GLU A 302 -8.86 6.75 12.22
N GLU A 303 -7.81 7.52 12.47
CA GLU A 303 -7.96 8.96 12.67
C GLU A 303 -8.44 9.57 11.34
N MET A 304 -9.59 10.23 11.42
CA MET A 304 -10.07 11.12 10.36
C MET A 304 -9.31 12.43 10.52
N LEU A 305 -8.57 12.81 9.49
CA LEU A 305 -7.91 14.13 9.46
C LEU A 305 -9.00 15.16 9.17
N GLU A 306 -9.08 16.18 10.03
CA GLU A 306 -10.06 17.26 9.94
C GLU A 306 -9.87 18.04 8.62
N GLU A 307 -10.97 18.52 8.02
CA GLU A 307 -10.95 19.25 6.74
C GLU A 307 -10.06 20.51 6.78
N GLU A 308 -9.79 21.08 7.96
CA GLU A 308 -8.90 22.24 8.13
C GLU A 308 -7.43 21.94 7.79
N GLU A 309 -6.95 20.70 7.96
CA GLU A 309 -5.60 20.32 7.54
C GLU A 309 -5.47 20.18 6.01
N LEU A 310 -6.60 20.15 5.28
CA LEU A 310 -6.63 19.97 3.83
C LEU A 310 -6.08 21.18 3.07
N PHE A 311 -6.11 22.38 3.67
CA PHE A 311 -5.74 23.66 3.03
C PHE A 311 -4.44 24.28 3.56
N MET A 312 -3.51 23.49 4.09
CA MET A 312 -2.17 23.99 4.42
C MET A 312 -1.27 23.88 3.18
N PRO A 313 -0.84 24.98 2.54
CA PRO A 313 0.14 24.90 1.46
C PRO A 313 1.43 24.29 2.02
N PRO A 314 2.16 23.48 1.26
CA PRO A 314 3.41 22.89 1.73
C PRO A 314 4.38 24.02 2.08
N THR A 315 4.64 24.22 3.36
CA THR A 315 5.77 25.03 3.83
C THR A 315 7.01 24.14 3.80
N PHE A 316 7.84 24.30 2.79
CA PHE A 316 9.16 23.66 2.77
C PHE A 316 10.05 24.33 3.81
N THR A 317 10.85 23.59 4.55
CA THR A 317 11.82 24.17 5.49
C THR A 317 13.19 24.19 4.83
N THR A 318 13.83 25.36 4.74
CA THR A 318 15.25 25.41 4.33
C THR A 318 16.13 24.65 5.32
N LYS A 319 17.37 24.35 4.94
CA LYS A 319 18.38 23.74 5.83
C LYS A 319 18.58 24.54 7.15
N ASP A 320 18.24 25.82 7.13
CA ASP A 320 18.33 26.74 8.28
C ASP A 320 17.02 26.83 9.09
N GLY A 321 16.04 25.97 8.83
CA GLY A 321 14.75 25.95 9.54
C GLY A 321 13.79 27.09 9.20
N LYS A 322 14.04 27.85 8.14
CA LYS A 322 13.13 28.92 7.68
C LYS A 322 12.09 28.37 6.72
N VAL A 323 10.87 28.90 6.80
CA VAL A 323 9.79 28.59 5.85
C VAL A 323 10.18 29.10 4.46
N SER A 324 10.19 28.19 3.50
CA SER A 324 10.50 28.38 2.08
C SER A 324 9.28 28.03 1.25
N VAL A 325 9.04 28.82 0.20
CA VAL A 325 8.05 28.56 -0.83
C VAL A 325 8.60 27.59 -1.90
N PHE A 326 9.92 27.34 -1.89
CA PHE A 326 10.63 26.50 -2.85
C PHE A 326 11.09 25.18 -2.22
N GLU A 327 10.97 24.09 -2.98
CA GLU A 327 11.33 22.71 -2.61
C GLU A 327 12.83 22.53 -2.33
N ASP A 328 13.68 23.16 -3.15
CA ASP A 328 15.13 23.09 -3.04
C ASP A 328 15.83 24.41 -3.44
N ASP A 329 17.14 24.48 -3.16
CA ASP A 329 17.97 25.65 -3.50
C ASP A 329 18.04 25.88 -5.02
N ASN A 330 17.93 24.83 -5.83
CA ASN A 330 17.96 24.94 -7.30
C ASN A 330 16.71 25.67 -7.81
N GLN A 331 15.54 25.30 -7.30
CA GLN A 331 14.27 25.92 -7.62
C GLN A 331 14.28 27.38 -7.15
N ARG A 332 14.73 27.68 -5.93
CA ARG A 332 14.88 29.07 -5.47
C ARG A 332 15.76 29.88 -6.43
N THR A 333 16.92 29.35 -6.78
CA THR A 333 17.86 30.03 -7.68
C THR A 333 17.24 30.25 -9.07
N PHE A 334 16.38 29.34 -9.55
CA PHE A 334 15.65 29.53 -10.79
C PHE A 334 14.61 30.68 -10.76
N TYR A 335 14.03 31.03 -9.61
CA TYR A 335 13.06 32.15 -9.55
C TYR A 335 13.70 33.47 -9.10
N GLU A 336 14.78 33.43 -8.32
CA GLU A 336 15.37 34.62 -7.69
C GLU A 336 16.64 35.14 -8.39
N ASP A 337 17.48 34.26 -8.94
CA ASP A 337 18.71 34.65 -9.64
C ASP A 337 18.41 34.90 -11.12
N ILE A 338 18.08 36.14 -11.47
CA ILE A 338 17.72 36.58 -12.83
C ILE A 338 18.89 37.34 -13.45
N PRO A 339 19.37 36.97 -14.66
CA PRO A 339 20.54 37.58 -15.27
C PRO A 339 20.41 39.10 -15.44
N ASP A 340 21.54 39.79 -15.30
CA ASP A 340 21.62 41.22 -15.57
C ASP A 340 21.64 41.49 -17.07
N ILE A 341 20.94 42.55 -17.47
CA ILE A 341 20.83 42.96 -18.86
C ILE A 341 21.87 44.06 -19.10
N PRO A 342 22.65 44.01 -20.20
CA PRO A 342 23.57 45.08 -20.53
C PRO A 342 22.85 46.43 -20.57
N THR A 343 23.39 47.44 -19.85
CA THR A 343 22.76 48.76 -19.61
C THR A 343 22.27 49.45 -20.88
N LYS A 344 22.92 49.19 -22.03
CA LYS A 344 22.52 49.67 -23.36
C LYS A 344 21.11 49.26 -23.83
N TYR A 345 20.50 48.26 -23.21
CA TYR A 345 19.14 47.78 -23.54
C TYR A 345 18.11 48.12 -22.46
N ILE A 346 18.50 48.81 -21.38
CA ILE A 346 17.59 49.23 -20.31
C ILE A 346 17.03 50.61 -20.65
N ILE A 347 15.71 50.74 -20.68
CA ILE A 347 15.06 52.05 -20.78
C ILE A 347 15.23 52.79 -19.45
N VAL A 348 16.19 53.71 -19.38
CA VAL A 348 16.33 54.62 -18.23
C VAL A 348 15.19 55.63 -18.28
N LYS A 349 14.14 55.44 -17.46
CA LYS A 349 13.29 56.57 -17.06
C LYS A 349 14.05 57.36 -16.00
N PRO A 350 14.33 58.66 -16.18
CA PRO A 350 15.03 59.44 -15.18
C PRO A 350 14.18 59.54 -13.90
N LYS A 351 14.74 59.08 -12.78
CA LYS A 351 14.17 59.31 -11.44
C LYS A 351 14.31 60.80 -11.11
N LYS A 352 13.19 61.51 -10.95
CA LYS A 352 13.17 62.71 -10.10
C LYS A 352 12.92 62.25 -8.66
N ASN A 353 13.80 62.67 -7.77
CA ASN A 353 13.78 62.38 -6.34
C ASN A 353 12.57 63.02 -5.63
N SER A 354 11.89 62.26 -4.76
CA SER A 354 11.43 62.70 -3.43
C SER A 354 10.73 61.53 -2.71
N LYS A 355 10.66 61.64 -1.38
CA LYS A 355 10.38 60.61 -0.38
C LYS A 355 8.89 60.19 -0.30
N GLU A 356 8.68 59.10 0.46
CA GLU A 356 7.47 58.68 1.20
C GLU A 356 6.40 57.79 0.52
N LYS A 357 5.84 56.88 1.35
CA LYS A 357 4.82 55.84 1.07
C LYS A 357 3.42 56.46 0.85
N PRO A 358 2.34 55.64 0.86
CA PRO A 358 1.81 54.79 -0.20
C PRO A 358 0.55 55.45 -0.80
N THR A 359 0.15 55.13 -2.03
CA THR A 359 -1.17 55.58 -2.50
C THR A 359 -1.80 54.59 -3.47
N GLU A 360 -3.03 54.28 -3.10
CA GLU A 360 -4.08 53.60 -3.84
C GLU A 360 -4.22 54.16 -5.26
N LEU A 361 -4.56 53.30 -6.20
CA LEU A 361 -5.13 53.72 -7.48
C LEU A 361 -6.46 53.01 -7.65
N GLU A 362 -7.47 53.82 -7.43
CA GLU A 362 -8.88 53.53 -7.56
C GLU A 362 -9.28 53.01 -8.95
N ASN A 363 -10.26 52.12 -8.88
CA ASN A 363 -11.29 51.81 -9.86
C ASN A 363 -11.64 52.94 -10.83
N LYS A 364 -11.57 52.66 -12.15
CA LYS A 364 -12.69 52.85 -13.11
C LYS A 364 -12.52 51.88 -14.28
N ILE A 365 -13.36 50.85 -14.32
CA ILE A 365 -13.66 50.10 -15.54
C ILE A 365 -15.09 50.49 -15.91
N ASP A 366 -15.22 51.32 -16.94
CA ASP A 366 -16.50 51.51 -17.61
C ASP A 366 -16.84 50.29 -18.44
N SER A 367 -18.12 49.96 -18.38
CA SER A 367 -18.75 48.77 -18.90
C SER A 367 -19.24 48.98 -20.34
N ASN A 368 -19.32 47.86 -21.07
CA ASN A 368 -20.22 47.55 -22.20
C ASN A 368 -19.65 47.51 -23.63
N GLY A 369 -19.91 46.35 -24.25
CA GLY A 369 -20.07 46.10 -25.69
C GLY A 369 -18.77 45.88 -26.45
N SER A 370 -18.54 44.80 -27.20
CA SER A 370 -19.36 43.68 -27.64
C SER A 370 -18.38 42.71 -28.32
N ILE A 371 -18.39 41.43 -27.92
CA ILE A 371 -17.59 40.38 -28.57
C ILE A 371 -18.38 39.86 -29.77
N SER A 372 -17.88 40.11 -30.97
CA SER A 372 -18.26 39.36 -32.17
C SER A 372 -17.60 37.98 -32.13
N LYS A 373 -18.43 36.94 -32.23
CA LYS A 373 -18.03 35.55 -32.45
C LYS A 373 -17.50 35.40 -33.87
N ASN A 374 -16.34 34.78 -34.04
CA ASN A 374 -16.11 33.60 -34.89
C ASN A 374 -14.62 33.29 -35.02
N CYS A 375 -14.27 32.05 -34.70
CA CYS A 375 -13.12 31.37 -35.27
C CYS A 375 -13.62 30.61 -36.51
N ASP A 376 -12.97 30.80 -37.66
CA ASP A 376 -12.41 29.72 -38.51
C ASP A 376 -12.14 30.20 -39.95
N ASN A 377 -10.92 29.91 -40.40
CA ASN A 377 -10.40 29.71 -41.77
C ASN A 377 -10.91 30.55 -42.96
N HIS A 378 -10.02 31.33 -43.59
CA HIS A 378 -9.34 31.00 -44.87
C HIS A 378 -8.58 32.21 -45.43
N SER A 379 -7.49 31.91 -46.12
CA SER A 379 -6.64 32.76 -46.95
C SER A 379 -7.40 33.61 -47.98
N THR A 380 -7.12 34.92 -48.08
CA THR A 380 -6.93 35.64 -49.37
C THR A 380 -6.38 37.06 -49.16
N GLU A 381 -5.73 37.54 -50.23
CA GLU A 381 -4.83 38.69 -50.40
C GLU A 381 -5.53 40.07 -50.46
N CYS A 382 -4.67 41.09 -50.63
CA CYS A 382 -4.93 42.44 -51.19
C CYS A 382 -5.48 43.47 -50.18
N THR A 383 -5.06 44.73 -50.13
CA THR A 383 -4.24 45.56 -51.04
C THR A 383 -3.75 46.79 -50.27
N ASP A 384 -2.66 47.36 -50.74
CA ASP A 384 -2.10 48.66 -50.35
C ASP A 384 -3.14 49.80 -50.37
N ASP A 385 -2.97 50.76 -49.47
CA ASP A 385 -2.99 52.16 -49.88
C ASP A 385 -2.13 53.03 -48.94
N SER A 386 -1.44 53.93 -49.60
CA SER A 386 -0.20 54.61 -49.24
C SER A 386 -0.41 56.02 -48.68
N ASP A 387 0.74 56.60 -48.29
CA ASP A 387 1.05 58.04 -48.16
C ASP A 387 0.78 58.73 -46.82
N SER A 388 1.70 59.52 -46.24
CA SER A 388 3.05 59.91 -46.66
C SER A 388 3.80 60.64 -45.51
N ASN A 389 5.13 60.69 -45.67
CA ASN A 389 6.09 61.71 -45.22
C ASN A 389 6.87 61.60 -43.89
N ALA A 390 8.11 61.12 -44.09
CA ALA A 390 9.37 61.89 -43.95
C ALA A 390 10.27 61.69 -42.69
N LEU A 391 11.26 60.81 -42.92
CA LEU A 391 12.68 60.84 -42.53
C LEU A 391 13.09 61.19 -41.09
N THR A 392 13.61 60.19 -40.39
CA THR A 392 15.02 60.18 -39.94
C THR A 392 15.55 58.74 -39.84
N LYS A 393 16.76 58.52 -40.36
CA LYS A 393 17.42 57.21 -40.52
C LYS A 393 17.72 56.54 -39.17
N SER A 394 17.20 55.32 -38.97
CA SER A 394 17.82 54.32 -38.10
C SER A 394 17.67 52.90 -38.69
N LYS A 395 18.81 52.25 -38.88
CA LYS A 395 19.11 50.94 -39.49
C LYS A 395 17.96 49.91 -39.50
N LYS A 396 17.64 49.39 -40.69
CA LYS A 396 17.00 48.07 -40.90
C LYS A 396 17.84 47.01 -40.17
N LEU A 397 17.29 46.39 -39.14
CA LEU A 397 17.81 45.17 -38.52
C LEU A 397 17.08 43.97 -39.13
N ASN A 398 17.86 42.95 -39.48
CA ASN A 398 17.52 41.80 -40.31
C ASN A 398 16.34 40.98 -39.74
N PHE A 399 15.43 40.55 -40.63
CA PHE A 399 14.24 39.75 -40.31
C PHE A 399 14.46 38.23 -40.49
N GLU A 400 15.63 37.81 -40.98
CA GLU A 400 15.97 36.39 -41.20
C GLU A 400 16.22 35.67 -39.86
N GLY A 401 15.53 34.54 -39.65
CA GLY A 401 15.73 33.64 -38.51
C GLY A 401 14.87 33.88 -37.26
N PHE A 402 13.94 34.85 -37.26
CA PHE A 402 13.02 35.02 -36.12
C PHE A 402 11.99 33.88 -36.01
N ASP A 403 11.48 33.39 -37.14
CA ASP A 403 10.53 32.27 -37.15
C ASP A 403 11.19 30.97 -36.67
N ASP A 404 12.46 30.74 -37.03
CA ASP A 404 13.25 29.63 -36.50
C ASP A 404 13.53 29.76 -34.99
N PHE A 405 13.77 30.99 -34.52
CA PHE A 405 13.88 31.30 -33.09
C PHE A 405 12.57 30.96 -32.35
N LEU A 406 11.41 31.34 -32.89
CA LEU A 406 10.11 30.99 -32.31
C LEU A 406 9.87 29.48 -32.31
N GLY A 407 10.22 28.79 -33.40
CA GLY A 407 10.10 27.32 -33.50
C GLY A 407 10.99 26.57 -32.49
N SER A 408 12.16 27.13 -32.17
CA SER A 408 13.10 26.55 -31.20
C SER A 408 12.78 26.86 -29.73
N LEU A 409 11.87 27.81 -29.46
CA LEU A 409 11.54 28.26 -28.10
C LEU A 409 11.01 27.13 -27.19
N SER A 410 10.37 26.11 -27.77
CA SER A 410 9.89 24.91 -27.06
C SER A 410 11.00 23.95 -26.61
N LYS A 411 12.25 24.16 -27.08
CA LYS A 411 13.44 23.36 -26.77
C LYS A 411 14.28 23.96 -25.64
N PHE A 412 14.03 25.21 -25.23
CA PHE A 412 14.78 25.89 -24.16
C PHE A 412 14.21 25.55 -22.77
N ILE A 413 14.43 24.30 -22.35
CA ILE A 413 13.87 23.70 -21.13
C ILE A 413 14.86 23.68 -19.94
N ASN A 414 15.86 24.56 -19.95
CA ASN A 414 16.77 24.74 -18.82
C ASN A 414 17.09 26.23 -18.62
N ARG A 415 17.63 26.56 -17.44
CA ARG A 415 17.94 27.94 -17.02
C ARG A 415 18.85 28.66 -18.02
N ASP A 416 19.97 28.04 -18.39
CA ASP A 416 20.98 28.70 -19.22
C ASP A 416 20.50 28.93 -20.65
N LEU A 417 19.74 27.99 -21.21
CA LEU A 417 19.19 28.11 -22.56
C LEU A 417 18.11 29.20 -22.62
N ILE A 418 17.20 29.25 -21.63
CA ILE A 418 16.14 30.26 -21.64
C ILE A 418 16.68 31.67 -21.38
N ASP A 419 17.69 31.80 -20.52
CA ASP A 419 18.37 33.07 -20.26
C ASP A 419 19.11 33.57 -21.50
N LYS A 420 19.86 32.69 -22.18
CA LYS A 420 20.51 33.02 -23.45
C LYS A 420 19.50 33.41 -24.51
N ALA A 421 18.40 32.67 -24.64
CA ALA A 421 17.34 32.96 -25.59
C ALA A 421 16.69 34.33 -25.32
N ALA A 422 16.47 34.71 -24.06
CA ALA A 422 15.92 36.01 -23.70
C ALA A 422 16.88 37.15 -24.08
N ILE A 423 18.18 36.98 -23.82
CA ILE A 423 19.21 37.95 -24.20
C ILE A 423 19.32 38.05 -25.72
N ASP A 424 19.35 36.93 -26.43
CA ASP A 424 19.40 36.88 -27.88
C ASP A 424 18.18 37.56 -28.52
N PHE A 425 16.98 37.35 -27.97
CA PHE A 425 15.79 38.05 -28.41
C PHE A 425 15.94 39.57 -28.26
N MET A 426 16.41 40.03 -27.10
CA MET A 426 16.59 41.47 -26.84
C MET A 426 17.61 42.11 -27.79
N VAL A 427 18.69 41.40 -28.11
CA VAL A 427 19.78 41.92 -28.95
C VAL A 427 19.44 41.86 -30.44
N LYS A 428 18.84 40.75 -30.91
CA LYS A 428 18.71 40.43 -32.34
C LYS A 428 17.30 40.67 -32.89
N TYR A 429 16.26 40.45 -32.09
CA TYR A 429 14.88 40.32 -32.59
C TYR A 429 13.88 41.30 -31.98
N ASN A 430 14.31 42.18 -31.07
CA ASN A 430 13.41 43.09 -30.36
C ASN A 430 12.74 44.11 -31.29
N SER A 431 11.45 43.93 -31.55
CA SER A 431 10.60 44.90 -32.25
C SER A 431 9.17 44.83 -31.71
N LYS A 432 8.39 45.90 -31.90
CA LYS A 432 6.98 45.92 -31.44
C LYS A 432 6.16 44.79 -32.09
N LYS A 433 6.47 44.40 -33.33
CA LYS A 433 5.85 43.27 -34.04
C LYS A 433 6.25 41.94 -33.40
N ASN A 434 7.54 41.72 -33.18
CA ASN A 434 8.07 40.46 -32.65
C ASN A 434 7.66 40.23 -31.18
N ARG A 435 7.51 41.29 -30.38
CA ARG A 435 6.97 41.19 -29.01
C ARG A 435 5.51 40.75 -28.97
N LYS A 436 4.68 41.18 -29.94
CA LYS A 436 3.30 40.67 -30.08
C LYS A 436 3.28 39.19 -30.41
N GLU A 437 4.20 38.74 -31.27
CA GLU A 437 4.30 37.34 -31.65
C GLU A 437 4.73 36.45 -30.48
N LEU A 438 5.66 36.92 -29.63
CA LEU A 438 6.01 36.24 -28.39
C LEU A 438 4.81 36.08 -27.43
N ILE A 439 4.02 37.14 -27.25
CA ILE A 439 2.81 37.08 -26.41
C ILE A 439 1.88 35.97 -26.91
N ARG A 440 1.69 35.89 -28.24
CA ARG A 440 0.85 34.85 -28.87
C ARG A 440 1.38 33.45 -28.57
N ILE A 441 2.68 33.20 -28.79
CA ILE A 441 3.31 31.90 -28.51
C ILE A 441 3.18 31.51 -27.04
N PHE A 442 3.47 32.43 -26.11
CA PHE A 442 3.39 32.14 -24.68
C PHE A 442 1.97 31.82 -24.21
N LEU A 443 0.94 32.50 -24.72
CA LEU A 443 -0.45 32.25 -24.30
C LEU A 443 -1.06 31.00 -24.96
N THR A 444 -0.60 30.64 -26.16
CA THR A 444 -1.09 29.49 -26.95
C THR A 444 -0.41 28.16 -26.63
N VAL A 445 0.39 28.10 -25.55
CA VAL A 445 0.96 26.85 -25.04
C VAL A 445 -0.13 25.78 -24.87
N LYS A 446 0.14 24.60 -25.42
CA LYS A 446 -0.73 23.42 -25.29
C LYS A 446 -0.69 22.92 -23.85
N TRP A 447 -1.81 22.41 -23.35
CA TRP A 447 -1.90 21.87 -21.98
C TRP A 447 -0.93 20.71 -21.73
N SER A 448 -0.61 19.93 -22.77
CA SER A 448 0.39 18.84 -22.69
C SER A 448 1.82 19.34 -22.48
N ARG A 449 2.07 20.64 -22.65
CA ARG A 449 3.39 21.27 -22.53
C ARG A 449 3.45 22.36 -21.45
N ILE A 450 2.73 22.16 -20.33
CA ILE A 450 2.78 23.05 -19.17
C ILE A 450 4.16 23.10 -18.49
N ASP A 451 5.04 22.15 -18.80
CA ASP A 451 6.47 22.15 -18.43
C ASP A 451 7.19 23.42 -18.91
N LEU A 452 6.68 24.09 -19.96
CA LEU A 452 7.28 25.29 -20.53
C LEU A 452 6.95 26.58 -19.76
N LEU A 453 5.91 26.59 -18.93
CA LEU A 453 5.41 27.80 -18.27
C LEU A 453 6.44 28.48 -17.34
N PRO A 454 7.23 27.74 -16.52
CA PRO A 454 8.28 28.35 -15.70
C PRO A 454 9.35 29.04 -16.56
N PHE A 455 9.76 28.42 -17.67
CA PHE A 455 10.77 28.96 -18.57
C PHE A 455 10.24 30.21 -19.30
N TYR A 456 9.01 30.17 -19.79
CA TYR A 456 8.40 31.34 -20.44
C TYR A 456 8.17 32.48 -19.45
N SER A 457 7.81 32.18 -18.20
CA SER A 457 7.71 33.18 -17.14
C SER A 457 9.07 33.80 -16.79
N ARG A 458 10.15 32.99 -16.76
CA ARG A 458 11.53 33.48 -16.59
C ARG A 458 11.97 34.37 -17.74
N PHE A 459 11.68 33.96 -18.98
CA PHE A 459 11.96 34.76 -20.18
C PHE A 459 11.25 36.12 -20.12
N VAL A 460 9.96 36.14 -19.74
CA VAL A 460 9.20 37.37 -19.55
C VAL A 460 9.78 38.20 -18.40
N CYS A 461 10.20 37.58 -17.29
CA CYS A 461 10.86 38.26 -16.17
C CYS A 461 12.11 39.03 -16.62
N ILE A 462 12.96 38.39 -17.43
CA ILE A 462 14.16 39.00 -18.00
C ILE A 462 13.76 40.20 -18.87
N ILE A 463 12.90 40.00 -19.87
CA ILE A 463 12.53 41.10 -20.78
C ILE A 463 11.84 42.25 -20.04
N ASN A 464 11.06 41.96 -18.99
CA ASN A 464 10.33 42.96 -18.23
C ASN A 464 11.24 44.02 -17.58
N LYS A 465 12.52 43.71 -17.32
CA LYS A 465 13.52 44.69 -16.86
C LYS A 465 13.76 45.82 -17.88
N ALA A 466 13.55 45.57 -19.18
CA ALA A 466 13.73 46.54 -20.26
C ALA A 466 12.41 47.00 -20.90
N HIS A 467 11.48 46.07 -21.12
CA HIS A 467 10.20 46.28 -21.81
C HIS A 467 9.04 45.65 -21.05
N THR A 468 8.15 46.48 -20.52
CA THR A 468 7.01 46.04 -19.69
C THR A 468 5.73 45.74 -20.49
N ASP A 469 5.72 45.99 -21.80
CA ASP A 469 4.54 45.82 -22.66
C ASP A 469 4.14 44.35 -22.82
N ILE A 470 5.11 43.43 -22.91
CA ILE A 470 4.85 41.99 -22.95
C ILE A 470 4.09 41.53 -21.70
N LEU A 471 4.63 41.82 -20.52
CA LEU A 471 4.04 41.41 -19.25
C LEU A 471 2.62 41.97 -19.07
N LYS A 472 2.44 43.28 -19.33
CA LYS A 472 1.12 43.93 -19.19
C LYS A 472 0.06 43.28 -20.09
N SER A 473 0.42 42.98 -21.34
CA SER A 473 -0.51 42.33 -22.27
C SER A 473 -0.83 40.90 -21.85
N MET A 474 0.16 40.15 -21.37
CA MET A 474 -0.04 38.78 -20.90
C MET A 474 -0.93 38.72 -19.65
N ILE A 475 -0.69 39.57 -18.65
CA ILE A 475 -1.53 39.65 -17.44
C ILE A 475 -2.97 39.98 -17.81
N LYS A 476 -3.20 40.99 -18.65
CA LYS A 476 -4.55 41.36 -19.11
C LYS A 476 -5.27 40.18 -19.76
N SER A 477 -4.58 39.43 -20.62
CA SER A 477 -5.16 38.25 -21.27
C SER A 477 -5.44 37.13 -20.27
N LEU A 478 -4.52 36.85 -19.33
CA LEU A 478 -4.68 35.79 -18.35
C LEU A 478 -5.81 36.08 -17.37
N ILE A 479 -5.99 37.34 -16.93
CA ILE A 479 -7.14 37.76 -16.11
C ILE A 479 -8.45 37.51 -16.85
N ALA A 480 -8.55 37.97 -18.11
CA ALA A 480 -9.76 37.78 -18.90
C ALA A 480 -10.09 36.29 -19.08
N THR A 481 -9.08 35.47 -19.39
CA THR A 481 -9.22 34.01 -19.53
C THR A 481 -9.62 33.35 -18.21
N PHE A 482 -9.03 33.76 -17.08
CA PHE A 482 -9.38 33.24 -15.75
C PHE A 482 -10.85 33.55 -15.42
N HIS A 483 -11.28 34.80 -15.56
CA HIS A 483 -12.67 35.20 -15.29
C HIS A 483 -13.66 34.47 -16.20
N TYR A 484 -13.29 34.24 -17.47
CA TYR A 484 -14.09 33.42 -18.38
C TYR A 484 -14.21 31.97 -17.89
N HIS A 485 -13.11 31.36 -17.45
CA HIS A 485 -13.10 29.99 -16.92
C HIS A 485 -13.86 29.81 -15.61
N VAL A 486 -13.85 30.82 -14.73
CA VAL A 486 -14.63 30.83 -13.50
C VAL A 486 -16.13 30.94 -13.81
N LYS A 487 -16.51 31.77 -14.78
CA LYS A 487 -17.91 31.93 -15.20
C LYS A 487 -18.43 30.72 -15.98
N SER A 488 -17.58 30.05 -16.77
CA SER A 488 -17.98 28.86 -17.53
C SER A 488 -18.02 27.64 -16.62
N ARG A 489 -19.24 27.22 -16.24
CA ARG A 489 -19.50 25.99 -15.44
C ARG A 489 -19.20 24.68 -16.19
N ASP A 490 -18.59 24.76 -17.36
CA ASP A 490 -18.26 23.61 -18.20
C ASP A 490 -17.06 22.84 -17.61
N GLN A 491 -17.25 21.53 -17.41
CA GLN A 491 -16.24 20.61 -16.89
C GLN A 491 -15.38 19.99 -18.01
N LEU A 492 -15.76 20.14 -19.28
CA LEU A 492 -15.07 19.50 -20.42
C LEU A 492 -13.68 20.09 -20.74
N HIS A 493 -13.32 21.24 -20.17
CA HIS A 493 -12.07 21.96 -20.46
C HIS A 493 -11.18 22.18 -19.23
N LEU A 494 -11.17 21.24 -18.29
CA LEU A 494 -10.37 21.33 -17.05
C LEU A 494 -8.88 21.59 -17.34
N ASP A 495 -8.32 21.00 -18.38
CA ASP A 495 -6.92 21.18 -18.77
C ASP A 495 -6.56 22.63 -19.13
N GLN A 496 -7.49 23.35 -19.78
CA GLN A 496 -7.29 24.76 -20.13
C GLN A 496 -7.40 25.66 -18.90
N LYS A 497 -8.32 25.33 -17.97
CA LYS A 497 -8.45 26.00 -16.67
C LYS A 497 -7.16 25.85 -15.87
N LEU A 498 -6.65 24.61 -15.79
CA LEU A 498 -5.44 24.27 -15.07
C LEU A 498 -4.20 24.96 -15.66
N LYS A 499 -4.07 24.99 -17.00
CA LYS A 499 -3.00 25.75 -17.68
C LYS A 499 -3.00 27.21 -17.25
N THR A 500 -4.17 27.85 -17.27
CA THR A 500 -4.31 29.28 -16.95
C THR A 500 -3.89 29.57 -15.51
N VAL A 501 -4.39 28.78 -14.55
CA VAL A 501 -4.05 28.93 -13.13
C VAL A 501 -2.56 28.66 -12.88
N ARG A 502 -2.01 27.60 -13.48
CA ARG A 502 -0.57 27.30 -13.37
C ARG A 502 0.28 28.45 -13.91
N PHE A 503 -0.09 29.03 -15.06
CA PHE A 503 0.68 30.14 -15.63
C PHE A 503 0.61 31.40 -14.76
N ILE A 504 -0.55 31.71 -14.17
CA ILE A 504 -0.68 32.78 -13.17
C ILE A 504 0.25 32.48 -11.98
N GLY A 505 0.24 31.26 -11.45
CA GLY A 505 1.11 30.84 -10.35
C GLY A 505 2.60 31.00 -10.65
N GLU A 506 3.05 30.66 -11.87
CA GLU A 506 4.43 30.90 -12.31
C GLU A 506 4.80 32.39 -12.28
N LEU A 507 3.93 33.27 -12.81
CA LEU A 507 4.16 34.71 -12.80
C LEU A 507 4.15 35.30 -11.37
N VAL A 508 3.35 34.74 -10.46
CA VAL A 508 3.36 35.11 -9.04
C VAL A 508 4.70 34.75 -8.38
N LYS A 509 5.26 33.56 -8.66
CA LYS A 509 6.58 33.16 -8.15
C LYS A 509 7.70 34.11 -8.60
N PHE A 510 7.64 34.60 -9.83
CA PHE A 510 8.56 35.64 -10.34
C PHE A 510 8.22 37.07 -9.86
N LYS A 511 7.20 37.25 -9.00
CA LYS A 511 6.73 38.56 -8.51
C LYS A 511 6.31 39.52 -9.63
N LEU A 512 5.84 38.98 -10.75
CA LEU A 512 5.39 39.74 -11.92
C LEU A 512 3.89 40.00 -11.92
N TYR A 513 3.11 39.18 -11.22
CA TYR A 513 1.66 39.27 -11.17
C TYR A 513 1.19 40.09 -9.93
N PRO A 514 0.22 41.02 -10.07
CA PRO A 514 -0.26 41.83 -8.95
C PRO A 514 -0.92 41.00 -7.86
N LEU A 515 -0.46 41.14 -6.61
CA LEU A 515 -0.98 40.35 -5.48
C LEU A 515 -2.47 40.59 -5.19
N ASN A 516 -2.95 41.83 -5.37
CA ASN A 516 -4.36 42.16 -5.18
C ASN A 516 -5.27 41.36 -6.13
N GLU A 517 -4.84 41.17 -7.38
CA GLU A 517 -5.55 40.35 -8.36
C GLU A 517 -5.53 38.87 -7.98
N VAL A 518 -4.40 38.35 -7.48
CA VAL A 518 -4.31 36.97 -6.98
C VAL A 518 -5.31 36.74 -5.85
N MET A 519 -5.39 37.66 -4.90
CA MET A 519 -6.34 37.56 -3.78
C MET A 519 -7.79 37.61 -4.26
N ASN A 520 -8.09 38.38 -5.31
CA ASN A 520 -9.41 38.40 -5.92
C ASN A 520 -9.74 37.11 -6.69
N HIS A 521 -8.74 36.42 -7.24
CA HIS A 521 -8.92 35.13 -7.91
C HIS A 521 -9.16 33.96 -6.94
N ILE A 522 -8.66 34.08 -5.70
CA ILE A 522 -8.80 33.06 -4.65
C ILE A 522 -10.14 33.18 -3.91
N LYS A 523 -10.67 34.40 -3.78
CA LYS A 523 -12.01 34.68 -3.26
C LYS A 523 -13.08 34.23 -4.24
#